data_AF-A0A3D0XQQ5-F1
#
_entry.id   AF-A0A3D0XQQ5-F1
#
_cell.length_a   1.000
_cell.length_b   1.000
_cell.length_c   1.000
_cell.angle_alpha   90.00
_cell.angle_beta   90.00
_cell.angle_gamma   90.00
#
_symmetry.space_group_name_H-M   'P 1'
#
loop_
_entity.id
_entity.type
_entity.pdbx_description
1 polymer ?
#
loop_
_entity_poly.entity_id
_entity_poly.type
_entity_poly.pdbx_seq_one_letter_code
_entity_poly.pdbx_strand_id
1 'polypeptide(L)'
;AAATSDTAAAASAAAPKNEMRAVWVSYLTLGTIGQTAKTEPVFISKFTEVVQNAKAKGMNTLVVQVRAFGDALYPSQYYPWSHLTGNTQGVNPGYD
;
A
#
# COMPACT_ATOMS: atom_id res chain seq x y z
N ALA A 1 4.03 -48.61 21.13
CA ALA A 1 2.72 -48.15 20.66
C ALA A 1 2.92 -46.83 19.94
N ALA A 2 2.62 -46.77 18.64
CA ALA A 2 2.71 -45.55 17.84
C ALA A 2 1.50 -44.66 18.15
N ALA A 3 1.73 -43.41 18.53
CA ALA A 3 0.68 -42.40 18.65
C ALA A 3 0.47 -41.78 17.26
N THR A 4 -0.67 -42.07 16.65
CA THR A 4 -1.15 -41.39 15.45
C THR A 4 -1.69 -40.02 15.86
N SER A 5 -0.96 -38.97 15.53
CA SER A 5 -1.45 -37.59 15.67
C SER A 5 -2.47 -37.31 14.57
N ASP A 6 -3.75 -37.38 14.93
CA ASP A 6 -4.86 -37.01 14.07
C ASP A 6 -4.86 -35.48 13.90
N THR A 7 -4.20 -34.99 12.85
CA THR A 7 -4.24 -33.57 12.50
C THR A 7 -5.50 -33.34 11.68
N ALA A 8 -6.63 -33.21 12.36
CA ALA A 8 -7.82 -32.61 11.77
C ALA A 8 -7.49 -31.15 11.45
N ALA A 9 -7.22 -30.87 10.17
CA ALA A 9 -7.15 -29.51 9.66
C ALA A 9 -8.46 -28.81 10.05
N ALA A 10 -8.38 -27.88 11.00
CA ALA A 10 -9.52 -27.04 11.36
C ALA A 10 -9.98 -26.33 10.09
N ALA A 11 -11.12 -26.76 9.56
CA ALA A 11 -11.78 -26.07 8.45
C ALA A 11 -11.97 -24.62 8.90
N SER A 12 -11.22 -23.71 8.27
CA SER A 12 -11.27 -22.28 8.58
C SER A 12 -12.73 -21.85 8.46
N ALA A 13 -13.33 -21.42 9.58
CA ALA A 13 -14.66 -20.86 9.57
C ALA A 13 -14.70 -19.76 8.50
N ALA A 14 -15.69 -19.82 7.61
CA ALA A 14 -15.79 -18.85 6.53
C ALA A 14 -15.76 -17.43 7.12
N ALA A 15 -14.81 -16.62 6.65
CA ALA A 15 -14.65 -15.27 7.15
C ALA A 15 -15.97 -14.48 7.04
N PRO A 16 -16.26 -13.56 7.97
CA PRO A 16 -17.45 -12.72 7.89
C PRO A 16 -17.56 -12.03 6.53
N LYS A 17 -18.78 -11.97 5.95
CA LYS A 17 -19.03 -11.37 4.61
C LYS A 17 -18.43 -9.97 4.45
N ASN A 18 -18.35 -9.20 5.53
CA ASN A 18 -17.87 -7.83 5.56
C ASN A 18 -16.55 -7.67 6.34
N GLU A 19 -15.75 -8.73 6.47
CA GLU A 19 -14.44 -8.63 7.11
C GLU A 19 -13.51 -7.72 6.29
N MET A 20 -12.87 -6.74 6.96
CA MET A 20 -11.82 -5.92 6.37
C MET A 20 -10.49 -6.68 6.39
N ARG A 21 -9.93 -6.92 5.21
CA ARG A 21 -8.60 -7.51 5.02
C ARG A 21 -7.72 -6.47 4.37
N ALA A 22 -6.97 -5.77 5.19
CA ALA A 22 -6.23 -4.60 4.78
C ALA A 22 -4.72 -4.83 4.78
N VAL A 23 -4.03 -4.16 3.86
CA VAL A 23 -2.58 -3.95 3.95
C VAL A 23 -2.28 -2.47 4.03
N TRP A 24 -1.33 -2.12 4.89
CA TRP A 24 -0.84 -0.76 5.04
C TRP A 24 0.26 -0.49 3.99
N VAL A 25 0.04 0.51 3.14
CA VAL A 25 1.04 1.02 2.20
C VAL A 25 1.75 2.18 2.89
N SER A 26 2.89 1.88 3.50
CA SER A 26 3.64 2.84 4.32
C SER A 26 4.45 3.82 3.46
N TYR A 27 4.93 4.89 4.10
CA TYR A 27 5.87 5.80 3.48
C TYR A 27 7.15 5.11 2.95
N LEU A 28 7.56 3.96 3.51
CA LEU A 28 8.72 3.20 3.03
C LEU A 28 8.44 2.60 1.64
N THR A 29 7.26 2.03 1.45
CA THR A 29 6.82 1.52 0.14
C THR A 29 6.65 2.66 -0.85
N LEU A 30 5.97 3.74 -0.45
CA LEU A 30 5.75 4.91 -1.31
C LEU A 30 7.06 5.59 -1.70
N GLY A 31 8.00 5.74 -0.76
CA GLY A 31 9.33 6.29 -1.04
C GLY A 31 10.15 5.42 -1.98
N THR A 32 9.98 4.09 -1.95
CA THR A 32 10.63 3.18 -2.91
C THR A 32 10.04 3.35 -4.32
N ILE A 33 8.72 3.53 -4.43
CA ILE A 33 8.06 3.84 -5.70
C ILE A 33 8.55 5.20 -6.21
N GLY A 34 8.50 6.27 -5.41
CA GLY A 34 8.92 7.61 -5.81
C GLY A 34 10.37 7.72 -6.27
N GLN A 35 11.30 7.02 -5.62
CA GLN A 35 12.70 6.97 -6.05
C GLN A 35 12.88 6.36 -7.45
N THR A 36 11.97 5.48 -7.86
CA THR A 36 12.06 4.73 -9.13
C THR A 36 11.04 5.18 -10.17
N ALA A 37 10.04 5.99 -9.79
CA ALA A 37 8.98 6.51 -10.64
C ALA A 37 9.17 8.02 -10.85
N LYS A 38 9.83 8.37 -11.96
CA LYS A 38 10.07 9.78 -12.32
C LYS A 38 8.93 10.42 -13.12
N THR A 39 7.91 9.66 -13.46
CA THR A 39 6.75 10.09 -14.25
C THR A 39 5.49 9.42 -13.72
N GLU A 40 4.35 10.08 -13.93
CA GLU A 40 3.02 9.58 -13.54
C GLU A 40 2.74 8.15 -14.04
N PRO A 41 3.00 7.78 -15.32
CA PRO A 41 2.69 6.43 -15.79
C PRO A 41 3.53 5.35 -15.09
N VAL A 42 4.77 5.66 -14.72
CA VAL A 42 5.64 4.72 -14.00
C VAL A 42 5.17 4.57 -12.55
N PHE A 43 4.70 5.65 -11.93
CA PHE A 43 4.11 5.60 -10.59
C PHE A 43 2.84 4.74 -10.59
N ILE A 44 1.92 4.99 -11.53
CA ILE A 44 0.67 4.23 -11.69
C ILE A 44 0.98 2.74 -11.90
N SER A 45 1.94 2.40 -12.77
CA SER A 45 2.33 1.01 -13.01
C SER A 45 2.82 0.32 -11.73
N LYS A 46 3.75 0.93 -11.00
CA LYS A 46 4.30 0.38 -9.75
C LYS A 46 3.26 0.27 -8.64
N PHE A 47 2.40 1.28 -8.50
CA PHE A 47 1.31 1.22 -7.52
C PHE A 47 0.26 0.16 -7.91
N THR A 48 0.02 -0.04 -9.21
CA THR A 48 -0.83 -1.13 -9.71
C THR A 48 -0.27 -2.49 -9.32
N GLU A 49 1.05 -2.70 -9.37
CA GLU A 49 1.67 -3.95 -8.89
C GLU A 49 1.39 -4.19 -7.39
N VAL A 50 1.43 -3.15 -6.55
CA VAL A 50 1.05 -3.24 -5.12
C VAL A 50 -0.41 -3.68 -4.97
N VAL A 51 -1.31 -3.07 -5.74
CA VAL A 51 -2.75 -3.42 -5.75
C VAL A 51 -2.96 -4.87 -6.17
N GLN A 52 -2.32 -5.30 -7.27
CA GLN A 52 -2.46 -6.67 -7.77
C GLN A 52 -1.91 -7.70 -6.78
N ASN A 53 -0.77 -7.42 -6.14
CA ASN A 53 -0.22 -8.30 -5.10
C ASN A 53 -1.16 -8.40 -3.90
N ALA A 54 -1.69 -7.28 -3.39
CA ALA A 54 -2.65 -7.29 -2.29
C ALA A 54 -3.91 -8.10 -2.64
N LYS A 55 -4.44 -7.91 -3.85
CA LYS A 55 -5.59 -8.68 -4.36
C LYS A 55 -5.29 -10.16 -4.49
N ALA A 56 -4.12 -10.55 -5.00
CA ALA A 56 -3.68 -11.94 -5.11
C ALA A 56 -3.52 -12.62 -3.74
N LYS A 57 -3.30 -11.84 -2.67
CA LYS A 57 -3.26 -12.32 -1.28
C LYS A 57 -4.62 -12.26 -0.57
N GLY A 58 -5.70 -11.96 -1.29
CA GLY A 58 -7.07 -11.94 -0.76
C GLY A 58 -7.40 -10.69 0.06
N MET A 59 -6.57 -9.65 0.03
CA MET A 59 -6.88 -8.36 0.65
C MET A 59 -7.98 -7.63 -0.13
N ASN A 60 -8.83 -6.89 0.58
CA ASN A 60 -9.90 -6.09 0.00
C ASN A 60 -9.74 -4.59 0.24
N THR A 61 -8.75 -4.19 1.06
CA THR A 61 -8.55 -2.80 1.48
C THR A 61 -7.07 -2.43 1.42
N LEU A 62 -6.75 -1.25 0.92
CA LEU A 62 -5.43 -0.62 1.09
C LEU A 62 -5.57 0.57 2.01
N VAL A 63 -4.70 0.66 3.02
CA VAL A 63 -4.57 1.86 3.86
C VAL A 63 -3.29 2.56 3.46
N VAL A 64 -3.41 3.69 2.75
CA VAL A 64 -2.26 4.37 2.14
C VAL A 64 -1.86 5.58 2.98
N GLN A 65 -0.58 5.65 3.37
CA GLN A 65 -0.05 6.73 4.19
C GLN A 65 0.31 7.96 3.35
N VAL A 66 -0.71 8.71 2.93
CA VAL A 66 -0.55 9.89 2.05
C VAL A 66 0.02 11.13 2.74
N ARG A 67 0.24 11.08 4.07
CA ARG A 67 0.83 12.16 4.88
C ARG A 67 1.76 11.55 5.94
N ALA A 68 3.06 11.60 5.69
CA ALA A 68 4.03 10.88 6.52
C ALA A 68 4.94 11.82 7.32
N PHE A 69 5.24 13.02 6.80
CA PHE A 69 6.26 13.92 7.34
C PHE A 69 5.77 15.36 7.48
N GLY A 70 4.48 15.54 7.79
CA GLY A 70 3.86 16.87 7.76
C GLY A 70 3.67 17.41 6.33
N ASP A 71 3.69 16.50 5.35
CA ASP A 71 3.53 16.76 3.92
C ASP A 71 2.28 16.05 3.37
N ALA A 72 2.03 16.18 2.07
CA ALA A 72 0.92 15.55 1.37
C ALA A 72 1.33 15.00 -0.01
N LEU A 73 0.81 13.82 -0.35
CA LEU A 73 0.90 13.23 -1.70
C LEU A 73 -0.23 13.70 -2.62
N TYR A 74 -0.81 14.87 -2.35
CA TYR A 74 -1.91 15.45 -3.11
C TYR A 74 -1.87 16.99 -2.98
N PRO A 75 -2.53 17.74 -3.89
CA PRO A 75 -2.59 19.19 -3.80
C PRO A 75 -3.23 19.65 -2.47
N SER A 76 -2.48 20.41 -1.67
CA SER A 76 -2.94 20.88 -0.37
C SER A 76 -2.64 22.37 -0.18
N GLN A 77 -3.60 23.10 0.38
CA GLN A 77 -3.41 24.48 0.82
C GLN A 77 -2.71 24.58 2.20
N TYR A 78 -2.61 23.47 2.91
CA TYR A 78 -2.13 23.44 4.30
C TYR A 78 -0.76 22.76 4.45
N TYR A 79 -0.43 21.82 3.56
CA TYR A 79 0.77 21.00 3.66
C TYR A 79 1.59 21.06 2.37
N PRO A 80 2.93 21.08 2.46
CA PRO A 80 3.78 21.00 1.29
C PRO A 80 3.64 19.64 0.59
N TRP A 81 3.94 19.62 -0.71
CA TRP A 81 4.10 18.37 -1.46
C TRP A 81 5.13 17.45 -0.80
N SER A 82 4.83 16.16 -0.75
CA SER A 82 5.72 15.17 -0.17
C SER A 82 6.93 14.91 -1.05
N HIS A 83 8.08 14.73 -0.38
CA HIS A 83 9.30 14.28 -1.05
C HIS A 83 9.20 12.83 -1.58
N LEU A 84 8.11 12.11 -1.23
CA LEU A 84 7.88 10.73 -1.65
C LEU A 84 7.35 10.62 -3.08
N THR A 85 6.77 11.68 -3.67
CA THR A 85 6.28 11.68 -5.07
C THR A 85 7.14 12.56 -5.98
N GLY A 86 7.83 13.55 -5.42
CA GLY A 86 8.90 14.31 -6.09
C GLY A 86 10.10 14.38 -5.17
N ASN A 87 11.33 14.19 -5.66
CA ASN A 87 12.54 14.06 -4.83
C ASN A 87 12.81 15.24 -3.85
N THR A 88 12.06 16.34 -3.95
CA THR A 88 12.19 17.55 -3.14
C THR A 88 10.85 17.92 -2.52
N GLN A 89 10.80 18.07 -1.19
CA GLN A 89 9.60 18.48 -0.47
C GLN A 89 9.14 19.89 -0.90
N GLY A 90 7.82 20.09 -0.97
CA GLY A 90 7.20 21.36 -1.36
C GLY A 90 7.14 21.61 -2.86
N VAL A 91 7.82 20.79 -3.67
CA VAL A 91 7.81 20.88 -5.13
C VAL A 91 6.73 19.97 -5.70
N ASN A 92 5.86 20.53 -6.55
CA ASN A 92 4.86 19.75 -7.26
C ASN A 92 5.56 18.73 -8.18
N PRO A 93 5.25 17.42 -8.07
CA PRO A 93 5.87 16.38 -8.90
C PRO A 93 5.43 16.39 -10.36
N GLY A 94 4.45 17.23 -10.73
CA GLY A 94 3.89 17.36 -12.07
C GLY A 94 2.67 16.48 -12.34
N TYR A 95 2.19 15.75 -11.33
CA TYR A 95 1.04 14.86 -11.35
C TYR A 95 0.44 14.71 -9.95
N ASP A 96 -0.76 14.14 -9.83
CA ASP A 96 -1.43 13.80 -8.58
C ASP A 96 -1.93 12.35 -8.53
#